data_AF-A0A8J4Y4X9-F1
#
_entry.id   AF-A0A8J4Y4X9-F1
#
_cell.length_a   1.000
_cell.length_b   1.000
_cell.length_c   1.000
_cell.angle_alpha   90.00
_cell.angle_beta   90.00
_cell.angle_gamma   90.00
#
_symmetry.space_group_name_H-M   'P 1'
#
loop_
_entity.id
_entity.type
_entity.pdbx_description
1 polymer ?
#
loop_
_entity_poly.entity_id
_entity_poly.type
_entity_poly.pdbx_seq_one_letter_code
_entity_poly.pdbx_strand_id
1 'polypeptide(L)'
;MARNLYSMKMFMFAEQLEYDEETVVKLERLNLFLGLFYTLMWMSSTLAADAPANDLQFMKDMMKFKRTDPEIAQAVLQKLENHKWYLTQEVVPFALFGSRLSDKEKQDIAAKLHATEKPDSFRRGKPMFPQVTAKTTLADLVGPESHLLLDTLGIEYDWLLQPVATWPRSDD
;
A
#
# COMPACT_ATOMS: atom_id res chain seq x y z
N MET A 1 11.45 10.44 8.55
CA MET A 1 11.56 11.67 7.73
C MET A 1 12.85 12.48 7.96
N ALA A 2 13.22 12.89 9.18
CA ALA A 2 14.39 13.77 9.41
C ALA A 2 15.72 13.27 8.79
N ARG A 3 16.01 11.96 8.87
CA ARG A 3 17.21 11.36 8.25
C ARG A 3 17.21 11.46 6.73
N ASN A 4 16.04 11.41 6.09
CA ASN A 4 15.92 11.53 4.64
C ASN A 4 16.18 12.96 4.18
N LEU A 5 15.65 13.94 4.92
CA LEU A 5 15.98 15.35 4.69
C LEU A 5 17.48 15.62 4.85
N TYR A 6 18.13 14.97 5.80
CA TYR A 6 19.58 15.09 5.96
C TYR A 6 20.33 14.49 4.76
N SER A 7 19.93 13.32 4.27
CA SER A 7 20.51 12.73 3.06
C SER A 7 20.34 13.61 1.82
N MET A 8 19.20 14.29 1.68
CA MET A 8 18.98 15.27 0.61
C MET A 8 19.93 16.47 0.73
N LYS A 9 20.08 17.01 1.94
CA LYS A 9 21.03 18.12 2.20
C LYS A 9 22.48 17.72 1.93
N MET A 10 22.88 16.52 2.37
CA MET A 10 24.22 15.98 2.12
C MET A 10 24.52 15.92 0.63
N PHE A 11 23.54 15.52 -0.19
CA PHE A 11 23.70 15.49 -1.65
C PHE A 11 23.75 16.89 -2.25
N MET A 12 22.84 17.79 -1.87
CA MET A 12 22.79 19.16 -2.38
C MET A 12 24.07 19.96 -2.09
N PHE A 13 24.68 19.70 -0.93
CA PHE A 13 25.91 20.37 -0.49
C PHE A 13 27.16 19.51 -0.64
N ALA A 14 27.10 18.44 -1.45
CA ALA A 14 28.19 17.47 -1.56
C ALA A 14 29.53 18.11 -1.94
N GLU A 15 29.51 19.11 -2.84
CA GLU A 15 30.71 19.87 -3.23
C GLU A 15 31.28 20.69 -2.06
N GLN A 16 30.41 21.40 -1.31
CA GLN A 16 30.83 22.20 -0.16
C GLN A 16 31.30 21.35 1.04
N LEU A 17 30.83 20.10 1.12
CA LEU A 17 31.20 19.13 2.14
C LEU A 17 32.38 18.25 1.71
N GLU A 18 32.92 18.47 0.51
CA GLU A 18 34.08 17.78 -0.04
C GLU A 18 33.93 16.24 -0.04
N TYR A 19 32.72 15.75 -0.33
CA TYR A 19 32.48 14.31 -0.45
C TYR A 19 33.16 13.72 -1.68
N ASP A 20 33.68 12.51 -1.52
CA ASP A 20 34.26 11.74 -2.61
C ASP A 20 33.17 11.30 -3.62
N GLU A 21 33.59 11.02 -4.85
CA GLU A 21 32.70 10.66 -5.96
C GLU A 21 31.82 9.43 -5.65
N GLU A 22 32.37 8.43 -4.95
CA GLU A 22 31.62 7.22 -4.57
C GLU A 22 30.47 7.57 -3.61
N THR A 23 30.73 8.43 -2.62
CA THR A 23 29.72 8.93 -1.70
C THR A 23 28.65 9.73 -2.44
N VAL A 24 29.03 10.60 -3.39
CA VAL A 24 28.09 11.39 -4.19
C VAL A 24 27.16 10.49 -4.99
N VAL A 25 27.68 9.47 -5.67
CA VAL A 25 26.87 8.52 -6.46
C VAL A 25 25.90 7.75 -5.55
N LYS A 26 26.32 7.32 -4.37
CA LYS A 26 25.43 6.64 -3.40
C LYS A 26 24.33 7.57 -2.89
N LEU A 27 24.68 8.81 -2.58
CA LEU A 27 23.72 9.83 -2.17
C LEU A 27 22.73 10.16 -3.29
N GLU A 28 23.17 10.26 -4.54
CA GLU A 28 22.30 10.47 -5.69
C GLU A 28 21.26 9.35 -5.81
N ARG A 29 21.72 8.08 -5.83
CA ARG A 29 20.85 6.90 -5.92
C ARG A 29 19.80 6.88 -4.81
N LEU A 30 20.22 7.13 -3.57
CA LEU A 30 19.32 7.19 -2.42
C LEU A 30 18.32 8.35 -2.56
N ASN A 31 18.77 9.54 -2.96
CA ASN A 31 17.91 10.71 -3.10
C ASN A 31 16.90 10.58 -4.24
N LEU A 32 17.26 9.93 -5.34
CA LEU A 32 16.33 9.57 -6.41
C LEU A 32 15.21 8.67 -5.87
N PHE A 33 15.53 7.63 -5.10
CA PHE A 33 14.52 6.80 -4.46
C PHE A 33 13.65 7.60 -3.47
N LEU A 34 14.29 8.44 -2.63
CA LEU A 34 13.57 9.22 -1.62
C LEU A 34 12.60 10.21 -2.26
N GLY A 35 13.03 10.89 -3.32
CA GLY A 35 12.23 11.88 -4.04
C GLY A 35 11.10 11.26 -4.86
N LEU A 36 11.38 10.18 -5.60
CA LEU A 36 10.41 9.57 -6.49
C LEU A 36 9.36 8.70 -5.77
N PHE A 37 9.75 8.04 -4.68
CA PHE A 37 8.89 7.03 -4.06
C PHE A 37 8.62 7.30 -2.58
N TYR A 38 9.66 7.35 -1.75
CA TYR A 38 9.46 7.36 -0.30
C TYR A 38 8.68 8.58 0.19
N THR A 39 9.00 9.77 -0.33
CA THR A 39 8.34 11.02 0.10
C THR A 39 6.87 11.01 -0.29
N LEU A 40 6.54 10.56 -1.50
CA LEU A 40 5.14 10.43 -1.94
C LEU A 40 4.36 9.45 -1.05
N MET A 41 4.96 8.32 -0.73
CA MET A 41 4.35 7.31 0.15
C MET A 41 4.13 7.84 1.56
N TRP A 42 5.12 8.52 2.14
CA TRP A 42 5.02 9.15 3.44
C TRP A 42 3.89 10.20 3.50
N MET A 43 3.75 11.02 2.46
CA MET A 43 2.68 12.02 2.41
C MET A 43 1.30 11.40 2.18
N SER A 44 1.25 10.23 1.56
CA SER A 44 -0.01 9.51 1.25
C SER A 44 -0.49 8.60 2.39
N SER A 45 0.31 8.40 3.44
CA SER A 45 -0.01 7.48 4.54
C SER A 45 -0.87 8.10 5.65
N THR A 46 -1.55 9.21 5.40
CA THR A 46 -2.38 9.92 6.38
C THR A 46 -3.74 9.24 6.62
N LEU A 47 -4.28 8.56 5.60
CA LEU A 47 -5.58 7.89 5.66
C LEU A 47 -5.41 6.37 5.63
N ALA A 48 -5.90 5.69 6.67
CA ALA A 48 -5.86 4.23 6.75
C ALA A 48 -6.65 3.55 5.62
N ALA A 49 -7.74 4.18 5.15
CA ALA A 49 -8.55 3.66 4.04
C ALA A 49 -7.79 3.57 2.72
N ASP A 50 -6.80 4.45 2.50
CA ASP A 50 -5.97 4.45 1.30
C ASP A 50 -4.76 3.51 1.42
N ALA A 51 -4.44 3.03 2.62
CA ALA A 51 -3.23 2.24 2.88
C ALA A 51 -3.14 0.95 2.05
N PRO A 52 -4.20 0.12 1.87
CA PRO A 52 -4.11 -1.07 1.03
C PRO A 52 -3.72 -0.74 -0.42
N ALA A 53 -4.31 0.31 -0.98
CA ALA A 53 -4.02 0.76 -2.34
C ALA A 53 -2.58 1.29 -2.47
N ASN A 54 -2.17 2.14 -1.53
CA ASN A 54 -0.83 2.72 -1.50
C ASN A 54 0.25 1.64 -1.35
N ASP A 55 0.08 0.69 -0.43
CA ASP A 55 1.05 -0.38 -0.16
C ASP A 55 1.20 -1.31 -1.37
N LEU A 56 0.08 -1.73 -1.98
CA LEU A 56 0.10 -2.56 -3.17
C LEU A 56 0.78 -1.85 -4.34
N GLN A 57 0.44 -0.58 -4.55
CA GLN A 57 1.02 0.22 -5.62
C GLN A 57 2.52 0.42 -5.42
N PHE A 58 2.96 0.69 -4.18
CA PHE A 58 4.37 0.87 -3.86
C PHE A 58 5.18 -0.41 -4.10
N MET A 59 4.66 -1.58 -3.69
CA MET A 59 5.31 -2.86 -4.00
C MET A 59 5.47 -3.07 -5.51
N LYS A 60 4.42 -2.77 -6.29
CA LYS A 60 4.47 -2.87 -7.76
C LYS A 60 5.47 -1.89 -8.38
N ASP A 61 5.54 -0.66 -7.88
CA ASP A 61 6.47 0.33 -8.38
C ASP A 61 7.92 -0.04 -8.05
N MET A 62 8.18 -0.64 -6.89
CA MET A 62 9.49 -1.22 -6.58
C MET A 62 9.85 -2.41 -7.46
N MET A 63 8.88 -3.28 -7.80
CA MET A 63 9.11 -4.36 -8.76
C MET A 63 9.49 -3.83 -10.16
N LYS A 64 8.90 -2.70 -10.59
CA LYS A 64 9.28 -2.03 -11.85
C LYS A 64 10.63 -1.33 -11.74
N PHE A 65 10.85 -0.60 -10.64
CA PHE A 65 12.07 0.17 -10.37
C PHE A 65 13.32 -0.71 -10.25
N LYS A 66 13.14 -2.01 -9.97
CA LYS A 66 14.22 -3.00 -10.02
C LYS A 66 14.98 -3.02 -11.36
N ARG A 67 14.35 -2.57 -12.47
CA ARG A 67 15.01 -2.42 -13.78
C ARG A 67 16.01 -1.26 -13.82
N THR A 68 15.84 -0.26 -12.95
CA THR A 68 16.66 0.96 -12.87
C THR A 68 17.72 0.81 -11.79
N ASP A 69 17.31 0.44 -10.57
CA ASP A 69 18.21 0.21 -9.45
C ASP A 69 17.80 -1.07 -8.69
N PRO A 70 18.40 -2.22 -9.03
CA PRO A 70 17.99 -3.50 -8.44
C PRO A 70 18.35 -3.60 -6.96
N GLU A 71 19.41 -2.92 -6.51
CA GLU A 71 19.88 -2.98 -5.13
C GLU A 71 18.92 -2.24 -4.20
N ILE A 72 18.56 -0.99 -4.53
CA ILE A 72 17.59 -0.22 -3.76
C ILE A 72 16.22 -0.88 -3.81
N ALA A 73 15.75 -1.27 -5.00
CA ALA A 73 14.44 -1.91 -5.14
C ALA A 73 14.35 -3.19 -4.30
N GLN A 74 15.39 -4.03 -4.30
CA GLN A 74 15.42 -5.25 -3.52
C GLN A 74 15.45 -4.98 -2.01
N ALA A 75 16.25 -4.01 -1.56
CA ALA A 75 16.30 -3.62 -0.16
C ALA A 75 14.94 -3.09 0.33
N VAL A 76 14.26 -2.28 -0.49
CA VAL A 76 12.94 -1.73 -0.16
C VAL A 76 11.88 -2.84 -0.14
N LEU A 77 11.84 -3.73 -1.14
CA LEU A 77 10.91 -4.86 -1.16
C LEU A 77 11.07 -5.76 0.08
N GLN A 78 12.32 -6.06 0.48
CA GLN A 78 12.58 -6.82 1.72
C GLN A 78 12.07 -6.10 2.97
N LYS A 79 12.09 -4.76 3.01
CA LYS A 79 11.49 -4.00 4.10
C LYS A 79 9.96 -4.02 4.04
N LEU A 80 9.37 -3.90 2.86
CA LEU A 80 7.92 -3.97 2.66
C LEU A 80 7.33 -5.33 3.02
N GLU A 81 8.09 -6.42 2.94
CA GLU A 81 7.65 -7.72 3.44
C GLU A 81 7.23 -7.70 4.92
N ASN A 82 7.80 -6.78 5.72
CA ASN A 82 7.45 -6.59 7.12
C ASN A 82 6.27 -5.62 7.34
N HIS A 83 5.73 -5.02 6.27
CA HIS A 83 4.69 -3.99 6.30
C HIS A 83 3.42 -4.41 5.53
N LYS A 84 3.18 -5.71 5.36
CA LYS A 84 2.04 -6.24 4.57
C LYS A 84 0.70 -6.26 5.33
N TRP A 85 0.59 -5.55 6.44
CA TRP A 85 -0.59 -5.61 7.32
C TRP A 85 -1.86 -5.08 6.63
N TYR A 86 -1.73 -4.06 5.78
CA TYR A 86 -2.87 -3.52 5.01
C TYR A 86 -3.23 -4.36 3.77
N LEU A 87 -2.43 -5.38 3.45
CA LEU A 87 -2.66 -6.29 2.33
C LEU A 87 -3.25 -7.63 2.77
N THR A 88 -3.54 -7.80 4.07
CA THR A 88 -4.17 -9.04 4.55
C THR A 88 -5.68 -9.02 4.27
N GLN A 89 -6.30 -10.20 4.25
CA GLN A 89 -7.72 -10.34 3.96
C GLN A 89 -8.58 -9.47 4.87
N GLU A 90 -8.23 -9.42 6.15
CA GLU A 90 -8.94 -8.70 7.22
C GLU A 90 -8.99 -7.19 6.97
N VAL A 91 -7.95 -6.62 6.34
CA VAL A 91 -7.76 -5.16 6.25
C VAL A 91 -8.00 -4.63 4.84
N VAL A 92 -7.80 -5.42 3.80
CA VAL A 92 -8.06 -5.03 2.39
C VAL A 92 -9.41 -4.34 2.16
N PRO A 93 -10.53 -4.75 2.81
CA PRO A 93 -11.82 -4.06 2.69
C PRO A 93 -11.81 -2.57 3.08
N PHE A 94 -10.82 -2.09 3.86
CA PHE A 94 -10.64 -0.65 4.13
C PHE A 94 -10.56 0.18 2.85
N ALA A 95 -10.02 -0.40 1.77
CA ALA A 95 -9.84 0.27 0.50
C ALA A 95 -11.15 0.73 -0.15
N LEU A 96 -12.28 0.13 0.22
CA LEU A 96 -13.61 0.53 -0.24
C LEU A 96 -13.97 1.96 0.20
N PHE A 97 -13.49 2.36 1.37
CA PHE A 97 -13.72 3.68 1.96
C PHE A 97 -12.69 4.73 1.52
N GLY A 98 -11.63 4.32 0.81
CA GLY A 98 -10.57 5.21 0.33
C GLY A 98 -10.95 5.94 -0.96
N SER A 99 -10.21 7.00 -1.29
CA SER A 99 -10.38 7.74 -2.56
C SER A 99 -9.41 7.28 -3.65
N ARG A 100 -8.49 6.37 -3.34
CA ARG A 100 -7.45 5.92 -4.28
C ARG A 100 -7.91 4.93 -5.33
N LEU A 101 -9.02 4.25 -5.11
CA LEU A 101 -9.55 3.24 -6.02
C LEU A 101 -10.58 3.85 -6.97
N SER A 102 -10.52 3.42 -8.23
CA SER A 102 -11.59 3.66 -9.18
C SER A 102 -12.88 2.92 -8.79
N ASP A 103 -14.03 3.39 -9.27
CA ASP A 103 -15.32 2.74 -9.05
C ASP A 103 -15.30 1.27 -9.50
N LYS A 104 -14.58 0.96 -10.59
CA LYS A 104 -14.41 -0.41 -11.06
C LYS A 104 -13.65 -1.27 -10.04
N GLU A 105 -12.53 -0.79 -9.52
CA GLU A 105 -11.74 -1.54 -8.53
C GLU A 105 -12.52 -1.76 -7.23
N LYS A 106 -13.31 -0.77 -6.79
CA LYS A 106 -14.21 -0.91 -5.65
C LYS A 106 -15.30 -1.96 -5.92
N GLN A 107 -15.89 -1.94 -7.11
CA GLN A 107 -16.89 -2.92 -7.53
C GLN A 107 -16.30 -4.35 -7.58
N ASP A 108 -15.06 -4.50 -8.07
CA ASP A 108 -14.39 -5.80 -8.13
C ASP A 108 -14.13 -6.37 -6.72
N ILE A 109 -13.69 -5.53 -5.77
CA ILE A 109 -13.52 -5.91 -4.36
C ILE A 109 -14.87 -6.28 -3.73
N ALA A 110 -15.90 -5.46 -3.92
CA ALA A 110 -17.24 -5.69 -3.38
C ALA A 110 -17.86 -6.98 -3.91
N ALA A 111 -17.79 -7.22 -5.23
CA ALA A 111 -18.27 -8.44 -5.86
C ALA A 111 -17.54 -9.68 -5.31
N LYS A 112 -16.22 -9.60 -5.14
CA LYS A 112 -15.42 -10.69 -4.58
C LYS A 112 -15.77 -10.97 -3.12
N LEU A 113 -15.98 -9.91 -2.32
CA LEU A 113 -16.35 -10.04 -0.92
C LEU A 113 -17.72 -10.69 -0.77
N HIS A 114 -18.69 -10.29 -1.59
CA HIS A 114 -20.02 -10.90 -1.59
C HIS A 114 -20.01 -12.37 -2.04
N ALA A 115 -19.20 -12.70 -3.04
CA ALA A 115 -19.05 -14.09 -3.50
C ALA A 115 -18.28 -14.99 -2.51
N THR A 116 -17.66 -14.42 -1.49
CA THR A 116 -16.89 -15.17 -0.50
C THR A 116 -17.76 -15.45 0.71
N GLU A 117 -17.90 -16.73 1.07
CA GLU A 117 -18.65 -17.13 2.26
C GLU A 117 -17.98 -16.60 3.53
N LYS A 118 -18.82 -16.06 4.43
CA LYS A 118 -18.41 -15.63 5.76
C LYS A 118 -18.11 -16.86 6.62
N PRO A 119 -16.94 -16.94 7.27
CA PRO A 119 -16.62 -18.05 8.16
C PRO A 119 -17.43 -17.96 9.46
N ASP A 120 -17.73 -19.12 10.07
CA ASP A 120 -18.40 -19.20 11.38
C ASP A 120 -17.59 -18.53 12.51
N SER A 121 -16.26 -18.51 12.35
CA SER A 121 -15.36 -17.84 13.28
C SER A 121 -14.13 -17.31 12.54
N PHE A 122 -13.70 -16.11 12.93
CA PHE A 122 -12.48 -15.49 12.40
C PHE A 122 -11.24 -15.97 13.13
N ARG A 123 -10.11 -15.98 12.41
CA ARG A 123 -8.83 -16.36 12.98
C ARG A 123 -8.39 -15.37 14.06
N ARG A 124 -7.74 -15.92 15.10
CA ARG A 124 -7.06 -15.12 16.13
C ARG A 124 -5.55 -15.18 15.95
N GLY A 125 -4.88 -14.06 16.24
CA GLY A 125 -3.42 -13.97 16.25
C GLY A 125 -2.86 -13.27 15.01
N LYS A 126 -1.63 -13.64 14.62
CA LYS A 126 -0.93 -13.00 13.51
C LYS A 126 -1.62 -13.34 12.17
N PRO A 127 -1.93 -12.34 11.32
CA PRO A 127 -2.59 -12.59 10.05
C PRO A 127 -1.67 -13.33 9.08
N MET A 128 -2.27 -13.94 8.07
CA MET A 128 -1.54 -14.50 6.93
C MET A 128 -1.23 -13.41 5.92
N PHE A 129 0.05 -13.20 5.63
CA PHE A 129 0.45 -12.25 4.61
C PHE A 129 0.37 -12.87 3.22
N PRO A 130 -0.17 -12.14 2.23
CA PRO A 130 -0.21 -12.63 0.86
C PRO A 130 1.17 -12.60 0.21
N GLN A 131 1.28 -13.37 -0.87
CA GLN A 131 2.34 -13.22 -1.85
C GLN A 131 1.86 -12.22 -2.91
N VAL A 132 2.56 -11.08 -3.01
CA VAL A 132 2.21 -10.00 -3.93
C VAL A 132 3.07 -10.12 -5.19
N THR A 133 2.43 -10.01 -6.35
CA THR A 133 3.09 -9.99 -7.65
C THR A 133 2.73 -8.70 -8.40
N ALA A 134 3.41 -8.43 -9.51
CA ALA A 134 3.11 -7.27 -10.35
C ALA A 134 1.66 -7.25 -10.88
N LYS A 135 1.00 -8.41 -10.95
CA LYS A 135 -0.38 -8.56 -11.46
C LYS A 135 -1.45 -8.58 -10.37
N THR A 136 -1.06 -8.72 -9.12
CA THR A 136 -1.99 -8.81 -7.98
C THR A 136 -2.84 -7.56 -7.90
N THR A 137 -4.15 -7.72 -7.85
CA THR A 137 -5.14 -6.67 -7.56
C THR A 137 -5.57 -6.76 -6.10
N LEU A 138 -6.22 -5.72 -5.56
CA LEU A 138 -6.77 -5.80 -4.20
C LEU A 138 -7.91 -6.82 -4.11
N ALA A 139 -8.69 -7.00 -5.18
CA ALA A 139 -9.72 -8.03 -5.24
C ALA A 139 -9.14 -9.45 -5.09
N ASP A 140 -7.92 -9.70 -5.61
CA ASP A 140 -7.23 -11.00 -5.43
C ASP A 140 -6.86 -11.29 -3.97
N LEU A 141 -6.82 -10.26 -3.13
CA LEU A 141 -6.48 -10.35 -1.71
C LEU A 141 -7.71 -10.51 -0.80
N VAL A 142 -8.92 -10.53 -1.37
CA VAL A 142 -10.16 -10.77 -0.64
C VAL A 142 -10.33 -12.28 -0.39
N GLY A 143 -10.71 -12.63 0.83
CA GLY A 143 -11.02 -14.01 1.22
C GLY A 143 -11.93 -14.07 2.45
N PRO A 144 -12.13 -15.25 3.06
CA PRO A 144 -13.11 -15.43 4.13
C PRO A 144 -12.92 -14.47 5.32
N GLU A 145 -11.67 -14.16 5.66
CA GLU A 145 -11.37 -13.25 6.78
C GLU A 145 -11.68 -11.78 6.45
N SER A 146 -11.99 -11.43 5.19
CA SER A 146 -12.37 -10.08 4.80
C SER A 146 -13.70 -9.60 5.39
N HIS A 147 -14.54 -10.52 5.87
CA HIS A 147 -15.75 -10.17 6.60
C HIS A 147 -15.46 -9.64 8.02
N LEU A 148 -14.26 -9.89 8.57
CA LEU A 148 -13.91 -9.54 9.96
C LEU A 148 -14.13 -8.07 10.25
N LEU A 149 -13.67 -7.19 9.35
CA LEU A 149 -13.75 -5.75 9.56
C LEU A 149 -15.20 -5.28 9.65
N LEU A 150 -16.01 -5.65 8.67
CA LEU A 150 -17.41 -5.22 8.56
C LEU A 150 -18.23 -5.77 9.73
N ASP A 151 -18.01 -7.03 10.10
CA ASP A 151 -18.58 -7.64 11.30
C ASP A 151 -18.21 -6.91 12.58
N THR A 152 -16.93 -6.57 12.76
CA THR A 152 -16.44 -5.90 13.96
C THR A 152 -17.03 -4.50 14.10
N LEU A 153 -17.25 -3.81 12.98
CA LEU A 153 -17.85 -2.49 12.93
C LEU A 153 -19.39 -2.51 12.96
N GLY A 154 -20.02 -3.70 12.87
CA GLY A 154 -21.47 -3.83 12.78
C GLY A 154 -22.06 -3.22 11.50
N ILE A 155 -21.28 -3.18 10.42
CA ILE A 155 -21.71 -2.62 9.13
C ILE A 155 -22.41 -3.72 8.32
N GLU A 156 -23.71 -3.54 8.08
CA GLU A 156 -24.41 -4.32 7.06
C GLU A 156 -23.79 -4.05 5.69
N TYR A 157 -23.67 -5.07 4.84
CA TYR A 157 -22.92 -4.97 3.59
C TYR A 157 -23.74 -5.24 2.33
N ASP A 158 -25.08 -5.24 2.44
CA ASP A 158 -25.99 -5.37 1.29
C ASP A 158 -25.83 -4.22 0.28
N TRP A 159 -25.43 -3.04 0.76
CA TRP A 159 -25.16 -1.87 -0.08
C TRP A 159 -23.95 -2.06 -1.01
N LEU A 160 -23.02 -2.97 -0.70
CA LEU A 160 -21.87 -3.27 -1.57
C LEU A 160 -22.27 -3.84 -2.92
N LEU A 161 -23.48 -4.40 -3.04
CA LEU A 161 -24.04 -4.89 -4.30
C LEU A 161 -24.58 -3.78 -5.19
N GLN A 162 -24.87 -2.61 -4.62
CA GLN A 162 -25.30 -1.47 -5.40
C GLN A 162 -24.11 -0.88 -6.18
N PRO A 163 -24.35 -0.21 -7.31
CA PRO A 163 -23.28 0.50 -8.02
C PRO A 163 -22.55 1.47 -7.09
N VAL A 164 -21.21 1.54 -7.17
CA VAL A 164 -20.40 2.44 -6.31
C VAL A 164 -20.87 3.90 -6.33
N ALA A 165 -21.43 4.36 -7.46
CA ALA A 165 -21.98 5.71 -7.60
C ALA A 165 -23.16 6.00 -6.64
N THR A 166 -23.85 4.98 -6.15
CA THR A 166 -24.99 5.12 -5.23
C THR A 166 -24.62 4.87 -3.77
N TRP A 167 -23.36 4.56 -3.47
CA TRP A 167 -22.91 4.35 -2.11
C TRP A 167 -23.00 5.65 -1.31
N PRO A 168 -23.38 5.60 -0.02
CA PRO A 168 -23.40 6.77 0.85
C PRO A 168 -22.00 7.38 0.86
N ARG A 169 -21.88 8.61 0.37
CA ARG A 169 -20.69 9.43 0.58
C ARG A 169 -20.89 10.14 1.89
N SER A 170 -19.85 10.23 2.72
CA SER A 170 -19.87 11.21 3.80
C SER A 170 -19.82 12.58 3.12
N ASP A 171 -20.97 13.20 2.94
CA ASP A 171 -21.03 14.65 2.79
C ASP A 171 -20.70 15.21 4.19
N ASP A 172 -19.45 15.68 4.33
CA ASP A 172 -18.80 16.38 5.46
C ASP A 172 -19.38 16.20 6.89
#